data_AF-A0A2V5WXU1-F1
#
_entry.id   AF-A0A2V5WXU1-F1
#
_cell.length_a   1.000
_cell.length_b   1.000
_cell.length_c   1.000
_cell.angle_alpha   90.00
_cell.angle_beta   90.00
_cell.angle_gamma   90.00
#
_symmetry.space_group_name_H-M   'P 1'
#
loop_
_entity.id
_entity.type
_entity.pdbx_description
1 polymer ?
#
loop_
_entity_poly.entity_id
_entity_poly.type
_entity_poly.pdbx_seq_one_letter_code
_entity_poly.pdbx_strand_id
1 'polypeptide(L)'
;MRVHKTTLILVVLLAALALWIPQRHRLAEARLALAEAGEQLARLDERIAAATASLESTRRLLHEQHVNHAATVAAAAKVEQELARVDPESQWVAPPSAPPYWNAGSPYVWLRKETLPKLGVRVFTDDGELRPEVASVLTANARQQRALNTAAPRLLAEYRALEVANAERTDEHLPGIAGDGPKMTIRINPMPEQGARLKQEFETALRSELGEQRGDLVMKLSEGWLDSQFSRFGQVPKTISVIRHPDGTFNASIQSGHSSTSVGGTTTIDKYIPPHLLPLFSDMLSRTDSADPTGPPEN
;
A
#
# COMPACT_ATOMS: atom_id res chain seq x y z
N MET A 1 14.10 -84.65 -90.93
CA MET A 1 14.83 -84.05 -89.79
C MET A 1 15.11 -82.53 -89.95
N ARG A 2 14.14 -81.69 -90.37
CA ARG A 2 14.33 -80.21 -90.46
C ARG A 2 13.60 -79.40 -89.38
N VAL A 3 12.78 -80.05 -88.54
CA VAL A 3 11.88 -79.40 -87.58
C VAL A 3 12.56 -79.03 -86.25
N HIS A 4 13.72 -79.62 -85.91
CA HIS A 4 14.38 -79.40 -84.61
C HIS A 4 15.31 -78.17 -84.55
N LYS A 5 15.81 -77.66 -85.68
CA LYS A 5 16.69 -76.47 -85.68
C LYS A 5 15.91 -75.16 -85.58
N THR A 6 14.74 -75.09 -86.21
CA THR A 6 13.88 -73.90 -86.16
C THR A 6 13.23 -73.72 -84.79
N THR A 7 12.82 -74.79 -84.12
CA THR A 7 12.30 -74.72 -82.74
C THR A 7 13.35 -74.29 -81.73
N LEU A 8 14.60 -74.76 -81.84
CA LEU A 8 15.68 -74.36 -80.93
C LEU A 8 16.02 -72.86 -81.05
N ILE A 9 16.09 -72.35 -82.28
CA ILE A 9 16.33 -70.91 -82.55
C ILE A 9 15.19 -70.05 -81.98
N LEU A 10 13.93 -70.51 -82.11
CA LEU A 10 12.76 -69.78 -81.63
C LEU A 10 12.70 -69.74 -80.09
N VAL A 11 13.11 -70.83 -79.42
CA VAL A 11 13.21 -70.89 -77.94
C VAL A 11 14.33 -69.99 -77.42
N VAL A 12 15.49 -69.94 -78.09
CA VAL A 12 16.60 -69.03 -77.70
C VAL A 12 16.21 -67.57 -77.90
N LEU A 13 15.53 -67.24 -79.00
CA LEU A 13 15.01 -65.88 -79.24
C LEU A 13 13.94 -65.49 -78.23
N LEU A 14 13.03 -66.41 -77.87
CA LEU A 14 12.03 -66.17 -76.83
C LEU A 14 12.67 -65.99 -75.45
N ALA A 15 13.69 -66.78 -75.10
CA ALA A 15 14.43 -66.62 -73.83
C ALA A 15 15.22 -65.30 -73.79
N ALA A 16 15.85 -64.92 -74.90
CA ALA A 16 16.54 -63.63 -75.02
C ALA A 16 15.57 -62.45 -74.92
N LEU A 17 14.39 -62.52 -75.55
CA LEU A 17 13.32 -61.52 -75.44
C LEU A 17 12.74 -61.46 -74.02
N ALA A 18 12.54 -62.61 -73.38
CA ALA A 18 12.04 -62.70 -72.01
C ALA A 18 13.00 -62.08 -70.97
N LEU A 19 14.31 -62.03 -71.27
CA LEU A 19 15.31 -61.35 -70.44
C LEU A 19 15.51 -59.88 -70.83
N TRP A 20 15.45 -59.56 -72.13
CA TRP A 20 15.72 -58.22 -72.64
C TRP A 20 14.61 -57.22 -72.31
N ILE A 21 13.34 -57.62 -72.45
CA ILE A 21 12.19 -56.74 -72.20
C ILE A 21 12.18 -56.24 -70.75
N PRO A 22 12.29 -57.08 -69.70
CA PRO A 22 12.33 -56.60 -68.32
C PRO A 22 13.60 -55.81 -68.00
N GLN A 23 14.75 -56.12 -68.61
CA GLN A 23 15.96 -55.30 -68.47
C GLN A 23 15.77 -53.89 -69.05
N ARG A 24 15.14 -53.78 -70.23
CA ARG A 24 14.84 -52.49 -70.86
C ARG A 24 13.84 -51.68 -70.05
N HIS A 25 12.82 -52.33 -69.48
CA HIS A 25 11.87 -51.68 -68.57
C HIS A 25 12.55 -51.16 -67.30
N ARG A 26 13.38 -51.98 -66.63
CA ARG A 26 14.14 -51.54 -65.45
C ARG A 26 15.06 -50.35 -65.74
N LEU A 27 15.68 -50.32 -66.92
CA LEU A 27 16.56 -49.22 -67.31
C LEU A 27 15.76 -47.94 -67.64
N ALA A 28 14.59 -48.08 -68.24
CA ALA A 28 13.68 -46.95 -68.47
C ALA A 28 13.14 -46.38 -67.15
N GLU A 29 12.71 -47.25 -66.22
CA GLU A 29 12.27 -46.86 -64.87
C GLU A 29 13.41 -46.18 -64.08
N ALA A 30 14.63 -46.71 -64.13
CA ALA A 30 15.78 -46.11 -63.48
C ALA A 30 16.12 -44.72 -64.04
N ARG A 31 15.98 -44.51 -65.35
CA ARG A 31 16.17 -43.18 -65.96
C ARG A 31 15.09 -42.19 -65.54
N LEU A 32 13.85 -42.65 -65.43
CA LEU A 32 12.72 -41.82 -65.03
C LEU A 32 12.86 -41.42 -63.55
N ALA A 33 13.21 -42.37 -62.68
CA ALA A 33 13.50 -42.10 -61.28
C ALA A 33 14.69 -41.13 -61.08
N LEU A 34 15.72 -41.22 -61.94
CA LEU A 34 16.86 -40.30 -61.89
C LEU A 34 16.48 -38.89 -62.34
N ALA A 35 15.61 -38.76 -63.33
CA ALA A 35 15.05 -37.47 -63.75
C ALA A 35 14.18 -36.85 -62.63
N GLU A 36 13.30 -37.64 -62.01
CA GLU A 36 12.48 -37.19 -60.88
C GLU A 36 13.32 -36.78 -59.67
N ALA A 37 14.36 -37.54 -59.33
CA ALA A 37 15.29 -37.20 -58.26
C ALA A 37 16.07 -35.91 -58.58
N GLY A 38 16.43 -35.68 -59.85
CA GLY A 38 17.07 -34.44 -60.31
C GLY A 38 16.16 -33.22 -60.16
N GLU A 39 14.87 -33.35 -60.50
CA GLU A 39 13.89 -32.28 -60.27
C GLU A 39 13.65 -32.01 -58.78
N GLN A 40 13.62 -33.05 -57.95
CA GLN A 40 13.48 -32.91 -56.50
C GLN A 40 14.68 -32.19 -55.88
N LEU A 41 15.90 -32.52 -56.30
CA LEU A 41 17.10 -31.83 -55.86
C LEU A 41 17.07 -30.34 -56.24
N ALA A 42 16.73 -30.02 -57.50
CA ALA A 42 16.62 -28.63 -57.94
C ALA A 42 15.59 -27.83 -57.11
N ARG A 43 14.43 -28.43 -56.80
CA ARG A 43 13.41 -27.80 -55.94
C ARG A 43 13.88 -27.62 -54.49
N LEU A 44 14.68 -28.55 -53.97
CA LEU A 44 15.25 -28.43 -52.63
C LEU A 44 16.32 -27.35 -52.58
N ASP A 45 17.20 -27.28 -53.59
CA ASP A 45 18.22 -26.24 -53.68
C ASP A 45 17.61 -24.84 -53.78
N GLU A 46 16.54 -24.68 -54.56
CA GLU A 46 15.78 -23.42 -54.64
C GLU A 46 15.17 -23.03 -53.28
N ARG A 47 14.61 -24.00 -52.55
CA ARG A 47 14.06 -23.77 -51.20
C ARG A 47 15.14 -23.40 -50.19
N ILE A 48 16.31 -24.05 -50.26
CA ILE A 48 17.45 -23.74 -49.39
C ILE A 48 17.93 -22.33 -49.68
N ALA A 49 18.10 -21.96 -50.95
CA ALA A 49 18.53 -20.61 -51.36
C ALA A 49 17.52 -19.53 -50.92
N ALA A 50 16.21 -19.79 -51.04
CA ALA A 50 15.19 -18.87 -50.56
C ALA A 50 15.21 -18.73 -49.02
N ALA A 51 15.38 -19.84 -48.31
CA ALA A 51 15.44 -19.85 -46.84
C ALA A 51 16.67 -19.09 -46.32
N THR A 52 17.85 -19.31 -46.92
CA THR A 52 19.08 -18.61 -46.53
C THR A 52 18.99 -17.11 -46.78
N ALA A 53 18.44 -16.70 -47.93
CA ALA A 53 18.19 -15.28 -48.22
C ALA A 53 17.23 -14.64 -47.20
N SER A 54 16.16 -15.34 -46.81
CA SER A 54 15.23 -14.84 -45.79
C SER A 54 15.90 -14.68 -44.42
N LEU A 55 16.77 -15.63 -44.05
CA LEU A 55 17.46 -15.63 -42.76
C LEU A 55 18.50 -14.51 -42.69
N GLU A 56 19.24 -14.28 -43.77
CA GLU A 56 20.16 -13.13 -43.87
C GLU A 56 19.41 -11.80 -43.80
N SER A 57 18.27 -11.67 -44.48
CA SER A 57 17.44 -10.45 -44.40
C SER A 57 16.96 -10.18 -42.97
N THR A 58 16.52 -11.22 -42.26
CA THR A 58 16.04 -11.11 -40.87
C THR A 58 17.19 -10.73 -39.93
N ARG A 59 18.38 -11.32 -40.12
CA ARG A 59 19.58 -10.96 -39.35
C ARG A 59 19.97 -9.50 -39.53
N ARG A 60 19.92 -8.98 -40.77
CA ARG A 60 20.20 -7.57 -41.06
C ARG A 60 19.20 -6.66 -40.36
N LEU A 61 17.91 -6.96 -40.48
CA LEU A 61 16.85 -6.17 -39.83
C LEU A 61 17.01 -6.15 -38.31
N LEU A 62 17.31 -7.29 -37.69
CA LEU A 62 17.49 -7.39 -36.23
C LEU A 62 18.75 -6.61 -35.79
N HIS A 63 19.82 -6.67 -36.57
CA HIS A 63 21.02 -5.86 -36.32
C HIS A 63 20.71 -4.36 -36.41
N GLU A 64 19.99 -3.91 -37.43
CA GLU A 64 19.56 -2.52 -37.57
C GLU A 64 18.68 -2.07 -36.40
N GLN A 65 17.74 -2.92 -35.97
CA GLN A 65 16.91 -2.64 -34.78
C GLN A 65 17.75 -2.52 -33.50
N HIS A 66 18.72 -3.40 -33.29
CA HIS A 66 19.62 -3.32 -32.15
C HIS A 66 20.48 -2.04 -32.17
N VAL A 67 21.01 -1.66 -33.33
CA VAL A 67 21.78 -0.43 -33.50
C VAL A 67 20.91 0.80 -33.23
N ASN A 68 19.68 0.82 -33.76
CA ASN A 68 18.74 1.90 -33.52
C ASN A 68 18.34 1.98 -32.04
N HIS A 69 18.06 0.84 -31.41
CA HIS A 69 17.74 0.79 -29.98
C HIS A 69 18.91 1.30 -29.13
N ALA A 70 20.13 0.83 -29.40
CA ALA A 70 21.33 1.30 -28.71
C ALA A 70 21.54 2.81 -28.89
N ALA A 71 21.30 3.35 -30.09
CA ALA A 71 21.36 4.79 -30.35
C ALA A 71 20.30 5.57 -29.56
N THR A 72 19.07 5.07 -29.48
CA THR A 72 18.01 5.71 -28.67
C THR A 72 18.31 5.71 -27.18
N VAL A 73 18.85 4.61 -26.65
CA VAL A 73 19.25 4.51 -25.24
C VAL A 73 20.41 5.44 -24.94
N ALA A 74 21.41 5.51 -25.82
CA ALA A 74 22.54 6.43 -25.65
C ALA A 74 22.09 7.90 -25.73
N ALA A 75 21.17 8.24 -26.63
CA ALA A 75 20.60 9.57 -26.71
C ALA A 75 19.81 9.94 -25.45
N ALA A 76 18.98 9.03 -24.93
CA ALA A 76 18.25 9.22 -23.67
C ALA A 76 19.21 9.43 -22.49
N ALA A 77 20.24 8.59 -22.35
CA ALA A 77 21.25 8.73 -21.30
C ALA A 77 22.01 10.06 -21.38
N LYS A 78 22.29 10.55 -22.59
CA LYS A 78 22.91 11.87 -22.79
C LYS A 78 21.98 13.01 -22.35
N VAL A 79 20.70 12.94 -22.71
CA VAL A 79 19.68 13.91 -22.27
C VAL A 79 19.54 13.90 -20.76
N GLU A 80 19.50 12.74 -20.12
CA GLU A 80 19.48 12.62 -18.66
C GLU A 80 20.74 13.22 -18.02
N GLN A 81 21.92 12.98 -18.60
CA GLN A 81 23.18 13.55 -18.09
C GLN A 81 23.25 15.07 -18.25
N GLU A 82 22.74 15.62 -19.35
CA GLU A 82 22.64 17.07 -19.57
C GLU A 82 21.61 17.68 -18.61
N LEU A 83 20.47 17.02 -18.41
CA LEU A 83 19.44 17.45 -17.47
C LEU A 83 19.95 17.43 -16.03
N ALA A 84 20.71 16.40 -15.63
CA ALA A 84 21.33 16.32 -14.30
C ALA A 84 22.38 17.41 -14.05
N ARG A 85 22.99 17.99 -15.10
CA ARG A 85 23.89 19.14 -14.96
C ARG A 85 23.15 20.45 -14.75
N VAL A 86 21.99 20.62 -15.38
CA VAL A 86 21.17 21.84 -15.30
C VAL A 86 20.28 21.82 -14.06
N ASP A 87 19.75 20.64 -13.73
CA ASP A 87 18.90 20.36 -12.57
C ASP A 87 19.37 19.06 -11.91
N PRO A 88 20.24 19.13 -10.90
CA PRO A 88 20.75 17.96 -10.17
C PRO A 88 19.66 17.11 -9.51
N GLU A 89 18.45 17.65 -9.30
CA GLU A 89 17.32 16.89 -8.76
C GLU A 89 16.73 15.94 -9.80
N SER A 90 16.91 16.21 -11.10
CA SER A 90 16.31 15.44 -12.19
C SER A 90 16.74 13.96 -12.22
N GLN A 91 17.94 13.64 -11.72
CA GLN A 91 18.42 12.25 -11.59
C GLN A 91 17.60 11.41 -10.60
N TRP A 92 16.77 12.04 -9.76
CA TRP A 92 15.88 11.41 -8.79
C TRP A 92 14.42 11.39 -9.24
N VAL A 93 14.10 11.73 -10.50
CA VAL A 93 12.72 11.75 -10.99
C VAL A 93 12.15 10.34 -11.12
N ALA A 94 12.99 9.33 -11.33
CA ALA A 94 12.59 7.94 -11.44
C ALA A 94 12.95 7.13 -10.18
N PRO A 95 12.01 6.32 -9.65
CA PRO A 95 12.33 5.38 -8.59
C PRO A 95 13.35 4.33 -9.07
N PRO A 96 14.25 3.86 -8.19
CA PRO A 96 15.12 2.74 -8.47
C PRO A 96 14.30 1.46 -8.70
N SER A 97 14.84 0.54 -9.49
CA SER A 97 14.16 -0.69 -9.92
C SER A 97 13.77 -1.63 -8.77
N ALA A 98 14.41 -1.51 -7.60
CA ALA A 98 14.14 -2.34 -6.43
C ALA A 98 14.02 -1.52 -5.13
N PRO A 99 12.83 -1.04 -4.74
CA PRO A 99 12.59 -0.44 -3.44
C PRO A 99 12.41 -1.51 -2.32
N PRO A 100 12.75 -1.21 -1.05
CA PRO A 100 13.29 0.06 -0.59
C PRO A 100 14.76 0.23 -0.98
N TYR A 101 15.15 1.44 -1.36
CA TYR A 101 16.53 1.75 -1.74
C TYR A 101 16.98 3.03 -1.05
N TRP A 102 18.11 2.94 -0.38
CA TRP A 102 18.76 4.05 0.32
C TRP A 102 20.05 4.40 -0.41
N ASN A 103 20.10 5.58 -1.01
CA ASN A 103 21.30 6.10 -1.66
C ASN A 103 21.84 7.26 -0.84
N ALA A 104 23.07 7.14 -0.34
CA ALA A 104 23.72 8.19 0.46
C ALA A 104 23.93 9.51 -0.31
N GLY A 105 23.97 9.47 -1.64
CA GLY A 105 24.05 10.65 -2.51
C GLY A 105 22.69 11.25 -2.87
N SER A 106 21.57 10.63 -2.49
CA SER A 106 20.23 11.14 -2.74
C SER A 106 19.68 11.81 -1.48
N PRO A 107 19.02 12.98 -1.60
CA PRO A 107 18.25 13.54 -0.50
C PRO A 107 16.93 12.77 -0.25
N TYR A 108 16.60 11.79 -1.10
CA TYR A 108 15.35 11.04 -1.07
C TYR A 108 15.55 9.58 -0.69
N VAL A 109 14.54 9.00 -0.02
CA VAL A 109 14.45 7.57 0.27
C VAL A 109 13.26 7.00 -0.47
N TRP A 110 13.49 5.93 -1.22
CA TRP A 110 12.43 5.26 -1.97
C TRP A 110 11.83 4.14 -1.14
N LEU A 111 10.54 4.28 -0.81
CA LEU A 111 9.79 3.30 -0.04
C LEU A 111 8.67 2.71 -0.90
N ARG A 112 8.29 1.47 -0.58
CA ARG A 112 7.10 0.86 -1.17
C ARG A 112 5.85 1.51 -0.56
N LYS A 113 4.77 1.66 -1.32
CA LYS A 113 3.54 2.29 -0.80
C LYS A 113 2.96 1.53 0.38
N GLU A 114 3.11 0.20 0.39
CA GLU A 114 2.61 -0.69 1.44
C GLU A 114 3.37 -0.55 2.77
N THR A 115 4.55 0.09 2.75
CA THR A 115 5.29 0.40 3.98
C THR A 115 4.84 1.70 4.64
N LEU A 116 4.19 2.61 3.90
CA LEU A 116 3.76 3.91 4.45
C LEU A 116 2.86 3.76 5.68
N PRO A 117 1.81 2.91 5.68
CA PRO A 117 0.94 2.77 6.86
C PRO A 117 1.65 2.25 8.12
N LYS A 118 2.86 1.67 7.98
CA LYS A 118 3.64 1.13 9.09
C LYS A 118 4.57 2.17 9.72
N LEU A 119 4.66 3.37 9.14
CA LEU A 119 5.44 4.46 9.70
C LEU A 119 4.67 5.07 10.86
N GLY A 120 5.32 5.20 12.02
CA GLY A 120 4.75 5.83 13.22
C GLY A 120 4.68 7.36 13.09
N VAL A 121 3.94 7.85 12.11
CA VAL A 121 3.78 9.29 11.83
C VAL A 121 2.55 9.80 12.56
N ARG A 122 2.71 10.86 13.35
CA ARG A 122 1.55 11.61 13.85
C ARG A 122 1.01 12.44 12.69
N VAL A 123 -0.21 12.12 12.24
CA VAL A 123 -0.84 12.83 11.11
C VAL A 123 -1.47 14.15 11.53
N PHE A 124 -2.18 14.12 12.65
CA PHE A 124 -2.91 15.26 13.18
C PHE A 124 -2.21 15.83 14.43
N THR A 125 -2.54 17.08 14.76
CA THR A 125 -2.32 17.66 16.08
C THR A 125 -3.35 17.12 17.08
N ASP A 126 -3.18 17.41 18.36
CA ASP A 126 -4.15 17.01 19.39
C ASP A 126 -5.50 17.76 19.25
N ASP A 127 -5.51 18.85 18.48
CA ASP A 127 -6.71 19.63 18.13
C ASP A 127 -7.35 19.19 16.80
N GLY A 128 -6.79 18.16 16.15
CA GLY A 128 -7.34 17.59 14.93
C GLY A 128 -6.92 18.29 13.64
N GLU A 129 -5.96 19.21 13.68
CA GLU A 129 -5.42 19.84 12.48
C GLU A 129 -4.42 18.92 11.76
N LEU A 130 -4.46 18.90 10.43
CA LEU A 130 -3.46 18.22 9.62
C LEU A 130 -2.12 18.94 9.76
N ARG A 131 -1.09 18.18 10.16
CA ARG A 131 0.26 18.73 10.32
C ARG A 131 0.84 19.23 8.98
N PRO A 132 1.51 20.39 8.94
CA PRO A 132 2.05 20.95 7.71
C PRO A 132 3.00 20.01 6.96
N GLU A 133 3.82 19.26 7.69
CA GLU A 133 4.78 18.32 7.11
C GLU A 133 4.05 17.17 6.39
N VAL A 134 2.95 16.70 6.97
CA VAL A 134 2.13 15.63 6.39
C VAL A 134 1.33 16.15 5.20
N ALA A 135 0.80 17.38 5.28
CA ALA A 135 0.17 18.04 4.13
C ALA A 135 1.14 18.15 2.94
N SER A 136 2.40 18.51 3.20
CA SER A 136 3.46 18.57 2.19
C SER A 136 3.73 17.20 1.55
N VAL A 137 3.91 16.15 2.36
CA VAL A 137 4.11 14.77 1.86
C VAL A 137 2.92 14.26 1.05
N LEU A 138 1.70 14.61 1.45
CA LEU A 138 0.47 14.25 0.73
C LEU A 138 0.25 15.10 -0.52
N THR A 139 1.12 16.09 -0.79
CA THR A 139 0.97 17.09 -1.86
C THR A 139 -0.39 17.80 -1.79
N ALA A 140 -0.89 18.02 -0.57
CA ALA A 140 -2.11 18.76 -0.32
C ALA A 140 -1.82 20.24 -0.57
N ASN A 141 -2.58 20.87 -1.47
CA ASN A 141 -2.45 22.30 -1.70
C ASN A 141 -3.05 23.11 -0.53
N ALA A 142 -2.77 24.42 -0.49
CA ALA A 142 -3.22 25.28 0.60
C ALA A 142 -4.74 25.31 0.78
N ARG A 143 -5.53 25.12 -0.29
CA ARG A 143 -7.00 25.04 -0.20
C ARG A 143 -7.43 23.76 0.50
N GLN A 144 -6.90 22.62 0.07
CA GLN A 144 -7.20 21.31 0.65
C GLN A 144 -6.81 21.26 2.14
N GLN A 145 -5.63 21.76 2.48
CA GLN A 145 -5.18 21.81 3.87
C GLN A 145 -6.10 22.66 4.74
N ARG A 146 -6.51 23.86 4.27
CA ARG A 146 -7.46 24.71 5.01
C ARG A 146 -8.82 24.04 5.18
N ALA A 147 -9.33 23.37 4.15
CA ALA A 147 -10.61 22.66 4.22
C ALA A 147 -10.55 21.54 5.27
N LEU A 148 -9.49 20.73 5.27
CA LEU A 148 -9.28 19.69 6.27
C LEU A 148 -9.08 20.25 7.68
N ASN A 149 -8.30 21.32 7.83
CA ASN A 149 -8.09 21.99 9.12
C ASN A 149 -9.32 22.76 9.60
N THR A 150 -10.36 22.90 8.77
CA THR A 150 -11.67 23.38 9.21
C THR A 150 -12.56 22.20 9.61
N ALA A 151 -12.58 21.13 8.81
CA ALA A 151 -13.48 20.01 9.01
C ALA A 151 -13.09 19.11 10.19
N ALA A 152 -11.82 18.71 10.30
CA ALA A 152 -11.36 17.74 11.29
C ALA A 152 -11.44 18.29 12.73
N PRO A 153 -10.97 19.51 13.04
CA PRO A 153 -11.16 20.11 14.37
C PRO A 153 -12.64 20.30 14.73
N ARG A 154 -13.49 20.67 13.76
CA ARG A 154 -14.94 20.78 13.98
C ARG A 154 -15.54 19.44 14.40
N LEU A 155 -15.23 18.36 13.69
CA LEU A 155 -15.70 17.01 14.00
C LEU A 155 -15.20 16.51 15.36
N LEU A 156 -13.95 16.83 15.70
CA LEU A 156 -13.38 16.52 17.01
C LEU A 156 -14.09 17.29 18.12
N ALA A 157 -14.36 18.58 17.93
CA ALA A 157 -15.12 19.38 18.89
C ALA A 157 -16.56 18.85 19.07
N GLU A 158 -17.21 18.44 17.98
CA GLU A 158 -18.54 17.81 18.02
C GLU A 158 -18.52 16.50 18.82
N TYR A 159 -17.52 15.64 18.59
CA TYR A 159 -17.35 14.43 19.39
C TYR A 159 -17.11 14.73 20.88
N ARG A 160 -16.25 15.70 21.19
CA ARG A 160 -15.95 16.11 22.58
C ARG A 160 -17.20 16.62 23.28
N ALA A 161 -18.05 17.38 22.59
CA ALA A 161 -19.34 17.83 23.11
C ALA A 161 -20.29 16.64 23.38
N LEU A 162 -20.30 15.63 22.50
CA LEU A 162 -21.05 14.40 22.74
C LEU A 162 -20.53 13.61 23.93
N GLU A 163 -19.20 13.51 24.14
CA GLU A 163 -18.64 12.87 25.34
C GLU A 163 -19.14 13.53 26.61
N VAL A 164 -19.15 14.87 26.66
CA VAL A 164 -19.67 15.62 27.81
C VAL A 164 -21.18 15.40 27.99
N ALA A 165 -21.95 15.44 26.90
CA ALA A 165 -23.41 15.27 26.95
C ALA A 165 -23.84 13.85 27.38
N ASN A 166 -23.01 12.84 27.12
CA ASN A 166 -23.25 11.44 27.49
C ASN A 166 -22.50 11.01 28.75
N ALA A 167 -21.88 11.97 29.45
CA ALA A 167 -21.22 11.72 30.72
C ALA A 167 -22.22 11.73 31.87
N GLU A 168 -22.06 10.77 32.78
CA GLU A 168 -22.80 10.69 34.03
C GLU A 168 -21.84 10.44 35.19
N ARG A 169 -22.21 10.96 36.37
CA ARG A 169 -21.51 10.68 37.61
C ARG A 169 -22.01 9.36 38.19
N THR A 170 -21.10 8.52 38.66
CA THR A 170 -21.42 7.23 39.26
C THR A 170 -20.68 7.04 40.59
N ASP A 171 -21.26 6.25 41.49
CA ASP A 171 -20.60 5.85 42.75
C ASP A 171 -19.75 4.58 42.60
N GLU A 172 -19.85 3.90 41.45
CA GLU A 172 -18.99 2.78 41.10
C GLU A 172 -17.59 3.28 40.69
N HIS A 173 -16.59 3.00 41.51
CA HIS A 173 -15.21 3.41 41.26
C HIS A 173 -14.38 2.29 40.60
N LEU A 174 -13.46 2.68 39.72
CA LEU A 174 -12.51 1.74 39.12
C LEU A 174 -11.52 1.19 40.16
N PRO A 175 -10.98 -0.02 39.94
CA PRO A 175 -9.90 -0.57 40.75
C PRO A 175 -8.72 0.41 40.88
N GLY A 176 -8.09 0.45 42.06
CA GLY A 176 -7.00 1.39 42.36
C GLY A 176 -7.45 2.71 43.00
N ILE A 177 -8.76 2.94 43.10
CA ILE A 177 -9.37 4.08 43.81
C ILE A 177 -9.79 3.63 45.21
N ALA A 178 -8.80 3.43 46.08
CA ALA A 178 -8.97 3.05 47.49
C ALA A 178 -8.46 4.17 48.41
N GLY A 179 -9.05 4.29 49.61
CA GLY A 179 -8.73 5.33 50.60
C GLY A 179 -9.94 6.15 51.04
N ASP A 180 -9.72 7.05 52.01
CA ASP A 180 -10.78 7.82 52.69
C ASP A 180 -10.95 9.24 52.13
N GLY A 181 -10.21 9.59 51.08
CA GLY A 181 -10.34 10.89 50.41
C GLY A 181 -11.59 11.02 49.56
N PRO A 182 -11.99 12.25 49.16
CA PRO A 182 -13.05 12.47 48.18
C PRO A 182 -12.81 11.67 46.90
N LYS A 183 -13.86 11.00 46.41
CA LYS A 183 -13.82 10.19 45.18
C LYS A 183 -14.86 10.72 44.20
N MET A 184 -14.52 10.64 42.93
CA MET A 184 -15.42 10.98 41.85
C MET A 184 -15.18 10.04 40.68
N THR A 185 -16.26 9.48 40.16
CA THR A 185 -16.22 8.72 38.91
C THR A 185 -17.18 9.32 37.90
N ILE A 186 -16.66 9.52 36.70
CA ILE A 186 -17.43 9.89 35.51
C ILE A 186 -17.41 8.70 34.56
N ARG A 187 -18.60 8.27 34.15
CA ARG A 187 -18.82 7.27 33.09
C ARG A 187 -19.38 7.97 31.86
N ILE A 188 -18.76 7.76 30.72
CA ILE A 188 -19.24 8.21 29.42
C ILE A 188 -19.87 7.01 28.73
N ASN A 189 -21.17 7.11 28.47
CA ASN A 189 -21.93 6.05 27.83
C ASN A 189 -21.53 5.89 26.35
N PRO A 190 -21.55 4.65 25.82
CA PRO A 190 -21.30 4.41 24.41
C PRO A 190 -22.29 5.18 23.52
N MET A 191 -21.80 5.69 22.40
CA MET A 191 -22.55 6.46 21.41
C MET A 191 -22.31 5.93 19.98
N PRO A 192 -22.60 4.64 19.71
CA PRO A 192 -22.16 3.97 18.48
C PRO A 192 -22.76 4.58 17.21
N GLU A 193 -24.01 5.06 17.24
CA GLU A 193 -24.66 5.66 16.09
C GLU A 193 -24.06 7.04 15.75
N GLN A 194 -23.94 7.91 16.76
CA GLN A 194 -23.36 9.25 16.60
C GLN A 194 -21.88 9.15 16.21
N GLY A 195 -21.15 8.23 16.83
CA GLY A 195 -19.75 7.98 16.51
C GLY A 195 -19.55 7.43 15.10
N ALA A 196 -20.38 6.47 14.65
CA ALA A 196 -20.33 5.97 13.28
C ALA A 196 -20.60 7.07 12.25
N ARG A 197 -21.57 7.96 12.54
CA ARG A 197 -21.84 9.13 11.70
C ARG A 197 -20.62 10.05 11.62
N LEU A 198 -20.02 10.41 12.75
CA LEU A 198 -18.82 11.26 12.77
C LEU A 198 -17.63 10.63 12.04
N LYS A 199 -17.45 9.31 12.18
CA LYS A 199 -16.44 8.56 11.42
C LYS A 199 -16.68 8.70 9.92
N GLN A 200 -17.92 8.51 9.47
CA GLN A 200 -18.29 8.64 8.07
C GLN A 200 -18.09 10.07 7.55
N GLU A 201 -18.45 11.09 8.34
CA GLU A 201 -18.20 12.49 7.99
C GLU A 201 -16.69 12.79 7.87
N PHE A 202 -15.87 12.24 8.77
CA PHE A 202 -14.41 12.38 8.73
C PHE A 202 -13.80 11.71 7.49
N GLU A 203 -14.18 10.47 7.20
CA GLU A 203 -13.75 9.74 6.00
C GLU A 203 -14.17 10.47 4.72
N THR A 204 -15.39 10.99 4.69
CA THR A 204 -15.92 11.74 3.53
C THR A 204 -15.13 13.03 3.32
N ALA A 205 -14.85 13.78 4.38
CA ALA A 205 -14.04 15.00 4.30
C ALA A 205 -12.65 14.70 3.71
N LEU A 206 -11.98 13.66 4.21
CA LEU A 206 -10.68 13.24 3.70
C LEU A 206 -10.70 12.82 2.24
N ARG A 207 -11.66 11.98 1.83
CA ARG A 207 -11.77 11.52 0.44
C ARG A 207 -12.15 12.65 -0.51
N SER A 208 -13.00 13.58 -0.07
CA SER A 208 -13.39 14.73 -0.90
C SER A 208 -12.23 15.68 -1.20
N GLU A 209 -11.37 15.93 -0.22
CA GLU A 209 -10.27 16.87 -0.36
C GLU A 209 -9.01 16.23 -0.96
N LEU A 210 -8.68 15.00 -0.57
CA LEU A 210 -7.43 14.33 -0.96
C LEU A 210 -7.63 13.29 -2.08
N GLY A 211 -8.87 12.90 -2.38
CA GLY A 211 -9.17 11.73 -3.22
C GLY A 211 -9.02 10.41 -2.45
N GLU A 212 -9.52 9.32 -3.03
CA GLU A 212 -9.62 8.03 -2.33
C GLU A 212 -8.28 7.52 -1.79
N GLN A 213 -7.26 7.41 -2.64
CA GLN A 213 -5.99 6.80 -2.25
C GLN A 213 -5.30 7.53 -1.10
N ARG A 214 -5.29 8.88 -1.13
CA ARG A 214 -4.65 9.70 -0.09
C ARG A 214 -5.51 9.76 1.16
N GLY A 215 -6.84 9.83 1.02
CA GLY A 215 -7.76 9.80 2.15
C GLY A 215 -7.65 8.49 2.94
N ASP A 216 -7.64 7.35 2.25
CA ASP A 216 -7.49 6.03 2.88
C ASP A 216 -6.13 5.85 3.55
N LEU A 217 -5.05 6.39 2.96
CA LEU A 217 -3.73 6.39 3.58
C LEU A 217 -3.73 7.20 4.88
N VAL A 218 -4.34 8.39 4.87
CA VAL A 218 -4.49 9.21 6.09
C VAL A 218 -5.28 8.47 7.16
N MET A 219 -6.39 7.83 6.80
CA MET A 219 -7.18 7.03 7.75
C MET A 219 -6.36 5.92 8.41
N LYS A 220 -5.56 5.19 7.63
CA LYS A 220 -4.70 4.12 8.17
C LYS A 220 -3.59 4.65 9.06
N LEU A 221 -2.91 5.71 8.63
CA LEU A 221 -1.83 6.33 9.42
C LEU A 221 -2.33 6.97 10.72
N SER A 222 -3.58 7.42 10.73
CA SER A 222 -4.18 8.08 11.89
C SER A 222 -4.97 7.15 12.80
N GLU A 223 -5.05 5.85 12.53
CA GLU A 223 -5.88 4.89 13.28
C GLU A 223 -5.65 4.98 14.79
N GLY A 224 -4.39 4.94 15.25
CA GLY A 224 -4.09 5.06 16.68
C GLY A 224 -4.45 6.42 17.29
N TRP A 225 -4.32 7.50 16.51
CA TRP A 225 -4.74 8.84 16.95
C TRP A 225 -6.27 8.94 17.01
N LEU A 226 -6.98 8.42 16.00
CA LEU A 226 -8.44 8.38 15.96
C LEU A 226 -9.00 7.55 17.11
N ASP A 227 -8.43 6.38 17.37
CA ASP A 227 -8.83 5.54 18.50
C ASP A 227 -8.62 6.25 19.85
N SER A 228 -7.52 6.99 19.99
CA SER A 228 -7.23 7.75 21.22
C SER A 228 -8.15 8.96 21.40
N GLN A 229 -8.45 9.71 20.33
CA GLN A 229 -9.26 10.93 20.42
C GLN A 229 -10.76 10.66 20.43
N PHE A 230 -11.21 9.65 19.68
CA PHE A 230 -12.62 9.33 19.52
C PHE A 230 -13.07 8.09 20.32
N SER A 231 -12.19 7.49 21.14
CA SER A 231 -12.50 6.25 21.89
C SER A 231 -13.19 5.19 21.02
N ARG A 232 -12.57 4.87 19.88
CA ARG A 232 -13.14 4.03 18.80
C ARG A 232 -14.47 4.55 18.28
N PHE A 233 -14.58 5.86 18.10
CA PHE A 233 -15.81 6.56 17.73
C PHE A 233 -16.99 6.16 18.62
N GLY A 234 -16.81 6.29 19.94
CA GLY A 234 -17.88 6.07 20.92
C GLY A 234 -18.40 4.62 21.01
N GLN A 235 -17.73 3.64 20.42
CA GLN A 235 -18.16 2.24 20.45
C GLN A 235 -17.99 1.59 21.81
N VAL A 236 -17.07 2.09 22.62
CA VAL A 236 -16.75 1.53 23.94
C VAL A 236 -17.05 2.55 25.04
N PRO A 237 -17.49 2.10 26.22
CA PRO A 237 -17.65 2.98 27.36
C PRO A 237 -16.29 3.46 27.83
N LYS A 238 -16.27 4.66 28.42
CA LYS A 238 -15.09 5.25 29.03
C LYS A 238 -15.42 5.67 30.45
N THR A 239 -14.64 5.19 31.41
CA THR A 239 -14.82 5.48 32.82
C THR A 239 -13.55 6.12 33.36
N ILE A 240 -13.69 7.24 34.05
CA ILE A 240 -12.60 7.98 34.67
C ILE A 240 -12.93 8.10 36.16
N SER A 241 -12.12 7.49 37.01
CA SER A 241 -12.26 7.57 38.47
C SER A 241 -11.07 8.30 39.07
N VAL A 242 -11.33 9.24 39.96
CA VAL A 242 -10.32 10.07 40.63
C VAL A 242 -10.55 10.03 42.14
N ILE A 243 -9.47 9.92 42.91
CA ILE A 243 -9.47 10.18 44.36
C ILE A 243 -8.45 11.28 44.66
N ARG A 244 -8.83 12.19 45.54
CA ARG A 244 -7.94 13.19 46.13
C ARG A 244 -7.57 12.74 47.54
N HIS A 245 -6.29 12.55 47.81
CA HIS A 245 -5.79 12.15 49.11
C HIS A 245 -5.71 13.34 50.09
N PRO A 246 -5.67 13.09 51.41
CA PRO A 246 -5.54 14.14 52.41
C PRO A 246 -4.27 15.00 52.25
N ASP A 247 -3.20 14.42 51.71
CA ASP A 247 -1.94 15.13 51.41
C ASP A 247 -2.02 16.05 50.17
N GLY A 248 -3.18 16.08 49.51
CA GLY A 248 -3.45 16.89 48.32
C GLY A 248 -3.00 16.25 47.00
N THR A 249 -2.45 15.03 47.03
CA THR A 249 -2.15 14.27 45.81
C THR A 249 -3.40 13.58 45.27
N PHE A 250 -3.33 13.14 44.01
CA PHE A 250 -4.42 12.46 43.32
C PHE A 250 -3.97 11.08 42.80
N ASN A 251 -4.91 10.16 42.79
CA ASN A 251 -4.84 8.99 41.94
C ASN A 251 -5.97 9.06 40.92
N ALA A 252 -5.67 8.73 39.66
CA ALA A 252 -6.65 8.64 38.59
C ALA A 252 -6.55 7.27 37.91
N SER A 253 -7.69 6.65 37.66
CA SER A 253 -7.81 5.43 36.86
C SER A 253 -8.75 5.69 35.70
N ILE A 254 -8.33 5.32 34.50
CA ILE A 254 -9.05 5.53 33.25
C ILE A 254 -9.21 4.17 32.58
N GLN A 255 -10.45 3.78 32.32
CA GLN A 255 -10.77 2.59 31.55
C GLN A 255 -11.52 2.97 30.28
N SER A 256 -11.09 2.43 29.14
CA SER A 256 -11.75 2.61 27.84
C SER A 256 -11.75 1.26 27.11
N GLY A 257 -12.90 0.59 27.13
CA GLY A 257 -13.00 -0.81 26.68
C GLY A 257 -12.05 -1.73 27.46
N HIS A 258 -11.14 -2.41 26.75
CA HIS A 258 -10.14 -3.31 27.34
C HIS A 258 -8.85 -2.60 27.80
N SER A 259 -8.70 -1.31 27.50
CA SER A 259 -7.56 -0.51 27.96
C SER A 259 -7.85 0.04 29.35
N SER A 260 -6.88 -0.07 30.25
CA SER A 260 -6.92 0.54 31.58
C SER A 260 -5.57 1.19 31.86
N THR A 261 -5.60 2.39 32.43
CA THR A 261 -4.43 3.14 32.87
C THR A 261 -4.69 3.71 34.24
N SER A 262 -3.78 3.49 35.18
CA SER A 262 -3.83 4.05 36.52
C SER A 262 -2.56 4.84 36.81
N VAL A 263 -2.73 6.02 37.38
CA VAL A 263 -1.66 6.91 37.82
C VAL A 263 -1.92 7.30 39.27
N GLY A 264 -0.86 7.42 40.05
CA GLY A 264 -0.97 7.73 41.48
C GLY A 264 0.10 8.66 41.98
N GLY A 265 -0.19 9.33 43.10
CA GLY A 265 0.72 10.29 43.74
C GLY A 265 1.01 11.54 42.92
N THR A 266 0.14 11.90 41.96
CA THR A 266 0.32 13.12 41.15
C THR A 266 -0.26 14.34 41.87
N THR A 267 0.35 15.50 41.69
CA THR A 267 -0.17 16.77 42.23
C THR A 267 -1.29 17.36 41.38
N THR A 268 -1.48 16.85 40.15
CA THR A 268 -2.46 17.36 39.16
C THR A 268 -3.02 16.22 38.30
N ILE A 269 -4.26 16.37 37.82
CA ILE A 269 -4.95 15.38 36.97
C ILE A 269 -5.19 15.86 35.53
N ASP A 270 -4.87 17.12 35.23
CA ASP A 270 -4.99 17.79 33.92
C ASP A 270 -4.19 17.10 32.81
N LYS A 271 -3.07 16.47 33.16
CA LYS A 271 -2.23 15.70 32.21
C LYS A 271 -2.82 14.35 31.82
N TYR A 272 -3.81 13.86 32.56
CA TYR A 272 -4.35 12.50 32.41
C TYR A 272 -5.80 12.50 31.94
N ILE A 273 -6.57 13.53 32.33
CA ILE A 273 -7.97 13.68 31.93
C ILE A 273 -8.02 14.65 30.74
N PRO A 274 -8.70 14.28 29.64
CA PRO A 274 -8.88 15.17 28.50
C PRO A 274 -9.44 16.54 28.89
N PRO A 275 -8.94 17.66 28.34
CA PRO A 275 -9.30 19.00 28.78
C PRO A 275 -10.80 19.31 28.77
N HIS A 276 -11.54 18.78 27.79
CA HIS A 276 -12.99 18.98 27.68
C HIS A 276 -13.80 18.23 28.76
N LEU A 277 -13.21 17.26 29.44
CA LEU A 277 -13.82 16.51 30.54
C LEU A 277 -13.41 17.05 31.92
N LEU A 278 -12.34 17.83 32.02
CA LEU A 278 -11.89 18.43 33.29
C LEU A 278 -12.98 19.21 34.04
N PRO A 279 -13.86 19.99 33.37
CA PRO A 279 -14.94 20.69 34.06
C PRO A 279 -15.88 19.76 34.84
N LEU A 280 -16.02 18.49 34.45
CA LEU A 280 -16.83 17.50 35.17
C LEU A 280 -16.21 17.09 36.52
N PHE A 281 -14.95 17.44 36.75
CA PHE A 281 -14.21 17.17 37.98
C PHE A 281 -13.98 18.43 38.83
N SER A 282 -14.73 19.51 38.60
CA SER A 282 -14.56 20.78 39.32
C SER A 282 -14.58 20.63 40.84
N ASP A 283 -15.43 19.76 41.38
CA ASP A 283 -15.56 19.54 42.82
C ASP A 283 -14.29 18.90 43.43
N MET A 284 -13.56 18.12 42.61
CA MET A 284 -12.31 17.47 43.01
C MET A 284 -11.12 18.44 42.93
N LEU A 285 -11.18 19.39 42.00
CA LEU A 285 -10.13 20.37 41.73
C LEU A 285 -10.24 21.59 42.63
N SER A 286 -11.45 21.92 43.09
CA SER A 286 -11.68 22.99 44.04
C SER A 286 -11.10 22.58 45.38
N ARG A 287 -10.14 23.37 45.89
CA ARG A 287 -9.75 23.32 47.29
C ARG A 287 -10.98 23.77 48.08
N THR A 288 -11.80 22.84 48.55
CA THR A 288 -12.75 23.20 49.60
C THR A 288 -11.92 23.42 50.86
N ASP A 289 -11.50 24.66 51.05
CA ASP A 289 -11.12 25.21 52.35
C ASP A 289 -12.37 25.11 53.24
N SER A 290 -12.54 23.98 53.91
CA SER A 290 -13.49 23.83 55.01
C SER A 290 -12.96 22.81 56.01
N ALA A 291 -11.77 23.08 56.51
CA ALA A 291 -11.39 22.71 57.85
C ALA A 291 -11.00 24.01 58.55
N ASP A 292 -12.00 24.80 58.95
CA ASP A 292 -11.83 25.78 60.01
C ASP A 292 -11.90 25.00 61.33
N PRO A 293 -10.78 24.80 62.06
CA PRO A 293 -10.77 24.12 63.35
C PRO A 293 -11.03 25.10 64.50
N THR A 294 -11.40 26.34 64.21
CA THR A 294 -11.54 27.41 65.20
C THR A 294 -12.99 27.84 65.39
N GLY A 295 -13.80 26.92 65.92
CA GLY A 295 -14.94 27.36 66.73
C GLY A 295 -14.41 28.09 67.97
N PRO A 296 -14.85 29.32 68.28
CA PRO A 296 -14.46 30.00 69.51
C PRO A 296 -15.03 29.24 70.72
N PRO A 297 -14.32 29.19 71.86
CA PRO A 297 -14.85 28.57 73.07
C PRO A 297 -16.09 29.35 73.53
N GLU A 298 -17.18 28.63 73.76
CA GLU A 298 -18.36 29.16 74.45
C GLU A 298 -17.98 29.57 75.88
N ASN A 299 -18.45 30.74 76.30
CA ASN A 299 -18.33 31.27 77.65
C ASN A 299 -19.27 30.56 78.63
#